data_AF-A0A2S7XYQ0-F1
#
_entry.id   AF-A0A2S7XYQ0-F1
#
_cell.length_a   1.000
_cell.length_b   1.000
_cell.length_c   1.000
_cell.angle_alpha   90.00
_cell.angle_beta   90.00
_cell.angle_gamma   90.00
#
_symmetry.space_group_name_H-M   'P 1'
#
loop_
_entity.id
_entity.type
_entity.pdbx_description
1 polymer ?
#
loop_
_entity_poly.entity_id
_entity_poly.type
_entity_poly.pdbx_seq_one_letter_code
_entity_poly.pdbx_strand_id
1 'polypeptide(L)'
;MGSHPTQSEGTKEDFSNLGFTPTIKVDEPWTVEKVVKEIPGDAPVEGSSSPLAFFHMLGRLKTTKREGWRRFGINRGESIADHMYRMSLISMFAPPSLAPRLDIAKCIKMSLVHDMAELLVGDITPVDGVPKPEKSRRETATMDWLTHNLLRGVPGGAATGAELRAVWQEYEDAQTLDSHFVHDVDKMELLLQMLEYERGGARRLDLGEFSWVRGKITLPETRAWADELIAEREAFWGDKEHIRGYEGTEGGVKEEHTKQQEQYYQRD
;
A
#
# COMPACT_ATOMS: atom_id res chain seq x y z
N MET A 1 19.19 25.70 53.26
CA MET A 1 18.41 24.45 53.40
C MET A 1 17.10 24.67 52.64
N GLY A 2 16.72 23.97 51.58
CA GLY A 2 17.40 22.92 50.83
C GLY A 2 17.29 23.21 49.33
N SER A 3 18.37 22.92 48.61
CA SER A 3 18.42 22.87 47.16
C SER A 3 17.46 21.80 46.66
N HIS A 4 16.43 22.18 45.90
CA HIS A 4 15.71 21.24 45.06
C HIS A 4 16.71 20.70 44.02
N PRO A 5 16.85 19.38 43.87
CA PRO A 5 17.59 18.83 42.75
C PRO A 5 16.83 19.20 41.49
N THR A 6 17.52 19.84 40.54
CA THR A 6 17.10 19.90 39.14
C THR A 6 16.80 18.49 38.68
N GLN A 7 15.52 18.17 38.53
CA GLN A 7 15.10 17.06 37.70
C GLN A 7 15.70 17.34 36.33
N SER A 8 16.57 16.44 35.86
CA SER A 8 16.95 16.39 34.45
C SER A 8 15.65 16.42 33.65
N GLU A 9 15.54 17.34 32.69
CA GLU A 9 14.50 17.32 31.67
C GLU A 9 14.64 16.00 30.89
N GLY A 10 14.06 14.94 31.43
CA GLY A 10 13.78 13.74 30.67
C GLY A 10 12.87 14.16 29.53
N THR A 11 13.27 13.86 28.31
CA THR A 11 12.42 13.93 27.12
C THR A 11 11.06 13.36 27.49
N LYS A 12 10.03 14.22 27.58
CA LYS A 12 8.65 13.75 27.74
C LYS A 12 8.40 12.76 26.61
N GLU A 13 7.99 11.55 26.95
CA GLU A 13 7.60 10.54 25.98
C GLU A 13 6.51 11.15 25.09
N ASP A 14 6.82 11.33 23.81
CA ASP A 14 5.90 11.93 22.83
C ASP A 14 4.98 10.83 22.27
N PHE A 15 3.82 10.67 22.91
CA PHE A 15 2.80 9.72 22.48
C PHE A 15 1.95 10.21 21.30
N SER A 16 2.17 11.44 20.82
CA SER A 16 1.33 12.03 19.76
C SER A 16 1.45 11.30 18.41
N ASN A 17 2.49 10.47 18.25
CA ASN A 17 2.85 9.80 17.00
C ASN A 17 2.73 8.26 17.05
N LEU A 18 2.12 7.67 18.07
CA LEU A 18 1.98 6.19 18.18
C LEU A 18 1.19 5.57 17.01
N GLY A 19 0.33 6.34 16.35
CA GLY A 19 -0.44 5.92 15.18
C GLY A 19 0.33 5.97 13.85
N PHE A 20 1.65 6.19 13.91
CA PHE A 20 2.51 6.35 12.75
C PHE A 20 3.75 5.45 12.87
N THR A 21 4.09 4.77 11.79
CA THR A 21 5.32 3.98 11.67
C THR A 21 6.14 4.54 10.53
N PRO A 22 7.32 5.12 10.81
CA PRO A 22 8.23 5.53 9.75
C PRO A 22 8.80 4.31 9.03
N THR A 23 9.07 4.45 7.74
CA THR A 23 9.86 3.49 6.98
C THR A 23 11.24 3.35 7.63
N ILE A 24 11.57 2.13 8.03
CA ILE A 24 12.85 1.81 8.66
C ILE A 24 13.93 1.80 7.58
N LYS A 25 14.97 2.61 7.78
CA LYS A 25 16.14 2.64 6.91
C LYS A 25 17.26 1.83 7.55
N VAL A 26 17.81 0.88 6.79
CA VAL A 26 18.92 0.02 7.21
C VAL A 26 20.04 0.11 6.20
N ASP A 27 21.27 -0.15 6.66
CA ASP A 27 22.43 -0.22 5.78
C ASP A 27 22.31 -1.40 4.80
N GLU A 28 22.74 -1.19 3.56
CA GLU A 28 22.76 -2.24 2.55
C GLU A 28 23.77 -3.36 2.90
N PRO A 29 23.51 -4.62 2.51
CA PRO A 29 22.29 -5.08 1.86
C PRO A 29 21.10 -5.09 2.82
N TRP A 30 19.92 -4.69 2.33
CA TRP A 30 18.65 -4.78 3.06
C TRP A 30 18.32 -6.24 3.39
N THR A 31 17.94 -6.50 4.65
CA THR A 31 17.52 -7.83 5.13
C THR A 31 16.39 -7.68 6.14
N VAL A 32 15.53 -8.70 6.23
CA VAL A 32 14.43 -8.73 7.20
C VAL A 32 14.98 -8.60 8.63
N GLU A 33 16.07 -9.28 8.94
CA GLU A 33 16.69 -9.28 10.27
C GLU A 33 17.18 -7.89 10.68
N LYS A 34 17.76 -7.13 9.74
CA LYS A 34 18.17 -5.74 10.01
C LYS A 34 16.95 -4.87 10.30
N VAL A 35 15.89 -4.97 9.49
CA VAL A 35 14.68 -4.16 9.69
C VAL A 35 13.98 -4.51 11.00
N VAL A 36 13.83 -5.80 11.30
CA VAL A 36 13.18 -6.27 12.54
C VAL A 36 13.92 -5.79 13.79
N LYS A 37 15.25 -5.69 13.76
CA LYS A 37 16.05 -5.18 14.88
C LYS A 37 15.81 -3.71 15.21
N GLU A 38 15.39 -2.92 14.23
CA GLU A 38 15.09 -1.50 14.40
C GLU A 38 13.64 -1.25 14.83
N ILE A 39 12.79 -2.29 14.90
CA ILE A 39 11.43 -2.15 15.38
C ILE A 39 11.46 -1.91 16.89
N PRO A 40 10.82 -0.84 17.41
CA PRO A 40 10.76 -0.60 18.85
C PRO A 40 10.07 -1.75 19.59
N GLY A 41 10.70 -2.22 20.68
CA GLY A 41 10.19 -3.30 21.51
C GLY A 41 10.95 -4.61 21.33
N ASP A 42 10.39 -5.71 21.83
CA ASP A 42 10.98 -7.04 21.68
C ASP A 42 10.80 -7.55 20.25
N ALA A 43 11.83 -8.23 19.74
CA ALA A 43 11.78 -8.87 18.43
C ALA A 43 10.65 -9.92 18.40
N PRO A 44 9.93 -10.06 17.26
CA PRO A 44 8.91 -11.09 17.10
C PRO A 44 9.48 -12.48 17.35
N VAL A 45 8.81 -13.26 18.19
CA VAL A 45 9.21 -14.63 18.50
C VAL A 45 8.84 -15.56 17.34
N GLU A 46 9.85 -16.05 16.62
CA GLU A 46 9.65 -17.02 15.55
C GLU A 46 9.44 -18.45 16.06
N GLY A 47 8.72 -19.28 15.29
CA GLY A 47 8.52 -20.70 15.62
C GLY A 47 7.70 -20.96 16.89
N SER A 48 7.04 -19.93 17.42
CA SER A 48 6.06 -20.04 18.50
C SER A 48 4.88 -20.92 18.07
N SER A 49 4.28 -21.64 19.02
CA SER A 49 3.00 -22.32 18.81
C SER A 49 1.79 -21.38 18.79
N SER A 50 2.02 -20.09 19.08
CA SER A 50 1.03 -19.03 19.10
C SER A 50 1.22 -18.07 17.93
N PRO A 51 0.15 -17.66 17.21
CA PRO A 51 0.23 -16.75 16.07
C PRO A 51 0.41 -15.27 16.47
N LEU A 52 0.58 -14.97 17.77
CA LEU A 52 0.62 -13.59 18.26
C LEU A 52 1.72 -12.75 17.63
N ALA A 53 2.91 -13.32 17.39
CA ALA A 53 4.00 -12.59 16.72
C ALA A 53 3.58 -12.12 15.32
N PHE A 54 2.92 -12.98 14.54
CA PHE A 54 2.36 -12.62 13.23
C PHE A 54 1.29 -11.53 13.36
N PHE A 55 0.37 -11.63 14.31
CA PHE A 55 -0.68 -10.61 14.51
C PHE A 55 -0.13 -9.25 14.93
N HIS A 56 0.90 -9.21 15.78
CA HIS A 56 1.57 -7.97 16.15
C HIS A 56 2.24 -7.31 14.94
N MET A 57 2.86 -8.10 14.06
CA MET A 57 3.47 -7.58 12.83
C MET A 57 2.45 -6.98 11.87
N LEU A 58 1.28 -7.60 11.70
CA LEU A 58 0.18 -7.03 10.91
C LEU A 58 -0.28 -5.66 11.45
N GLY A 59 -0.11 -5.39 12.75
CA GLY A 59 -0.41 -4.10 13.34
C GLY A 59 0.31 -2.92 12.70
N ARG A 60 1.51 -3.15 12.13
CA ARG A 60 2.29 -2.11 11.44
C ARG A 60 1.64 -1.60 10.16
N LEU A 61 0.78 -2.39 9.52
CA LEU A 61 0.02 -1.96 8.35
C LEU A 61 -1.00 -0.86 8.70
N LYS A 62 -1.43 -0.77 9.97
CA LYS A 62 -2.36 0.27 10.46
C LYS A 62 -1.66 1.62 10.67
N THR A 63 -0.37 1.58 10.96
CA THR A 63 0.42 2.74 11.34
C THR A 63 1.35 3.21 10.23
N THR A 64 1.63 2.37 9.23
CA THR A 64 2.33 2.75 8.01
C THR A 64 1.36 3.47 7.07
N LYS A 65 1.68 4.71 6.72
CA LYS A 65 0.83 5.58 5.90
C LYS A 65 1.22 5.47 4.43
N ARG A 66 0.24 5.58 3.54
CA ARG A 66 0.50 5.56 2.09
C ARG A 66 1.33 6.78 1.68
N GLU A 67 2.56 6.53 1.22
CA GLU A 67 3.60 7.52 0.96
C GLU A 67 3.25 8.46 -0.20
N GLY A 68 2.48 7.96 -1.17
CA GLY A 68 1.94 8.77 -2.26
C GLY A 68 1.25 10.05 -1.76
N TRP A 69 0.40 9.95 -0.74
CA TRP A 69 -0.33 11.09 -0.18
C TRP A 69 0.55 12.05 0.61
N ARG A 70 1.58 11.53 1.29
CA ARG A 70 2.46 12.37 2.12
C ARG A 70 3.29 13.33 1.28
N ARG A 71 3.59 12.98 0.02
CA ARG A 71 4.23 13.89 -0.97
C ARG A 71 3.41 15.15 -1.23
N PHE A 72 2.11 15.12 -0.94
CA PHE A 72 1.18 16.24 -1.04
C PHE A 72 0.86 16.88 0.32
N GLY A 73 1.65 16.58 1.36
CA GLY A 73 1.47 17.13 2.71
C GLY A 73 0.35 16.48 3.53
N ILE A 74 -0.22 15.37 3.05
CA ILE A 74 -1.30 14.65 3.74
C ILE A 74 -0.70 13.70 4.79
N ASN A 75 -0.23 14.27 5.90
CA ASN A 75 0.45 13.51 6.97
C ASN A 75 -0.47 12.58 7.77
N ARG A 76 -1.79 12.85 7.76
CA ARG A 76 -2.81 12.04 8.43
C ARG A 76 -3.70 11.32 7.41
N GLY A 77 -3.08 10.86 6.32
CA GLY A 77 -3.75 10.05 5.31
C GLY A 77 -4.06 8.64 5.77
N GLU A 78 -4.61 7.86 4.85
CA GLU A 78 -4.91 6.45 5.03
C GLU A 78 -3.64 5.64 5.31
N SER A 79 -3.83 4.53 6.01
CA SER A 79 -2.83 3.49 6.17
C SER A 79 -2.94 2.43 5.08
N ILE A 80 -1.92 1.59 4.95
CA ILE A 80 -1.95 0.44 4.02
C ILE A 80 -3.11 -0.51 4.36
N ALA A 81 -3.42 -0.66 5.66
CA ALA A 81 -4.57 -1.45 6.10
C ALA A 81 -5.92 -0.85 5.67
N ASP A 82 -6.06 0.48 5.65
CA ASP A 82 -7.28 1.16 5.20
C ASP A 82 -7.52 0.91 3.69
N HIS A 83 -6.44 1.06 2.91
CA HIS A 83 -6.41 0.77 1.46
C HIS A 83 -6.84 -0.67 1.17
N MET A 84 -6.16 -1.67 1.76
CA MET A 84 -6.47 -3.09 1.57
C MET A 84 -7.88 -3.47 2.04
N TYR A 85 -8.38 -2.83 3.12
CA TYR A 85 -9.75 -3.03 3.58
C TYR A 85 -10.77 -2.57 2.54
N ARG A 86 -10.62 -1.37 1.98
CA ARG A 86 -11.57 -0.85 0.99
C ARG A 86 -11.50 -1.64 -0.31
N MET A 87 -10.30 -2.02 -0.76
CA MET A 87 -10.15 -2.94 -1.91
C MET A 87 -10.91 -4.26 -1.72
N SER A 88 -10.85 -4.82 -0.51
CA SER A 88 -11.54 -6.07 -0.19
C SER A 88 -13.06 -5.92 -0.32
N LEU A 89 -13.62 -4.78 0.10
CA LEU A 89 -15.03 -4.48 -0.12
C LEU A 89 -15.35 -4.24 -1.60
N ILE A 90 -14.54 -3.48 -2.33
CA ILE A 90 -14.74 -3.24 -3.77
C ILE A 90 -14.77 -4.58 -4.53
N SER A 91 -13.89 -5.52 -4.19
CA SER A 91 -13.83 -6.84 -4.80
C SER A 91 -15.13 -7.66 -4.66
N MET A 92 -15.94 -7.40 -3.62
CA MET A 92 -17.25 -8.04 -3.45
C MET A 92 -18.29 -7.58 -4.48
N PHE A 93 -18.07 -6.42 -5.12
CA PHE A 93 -18.97 -5.82 -6.11
C PHE A 93 -18.51 -6.08 -7.54
N ALA A 94 -17.81 -7.20 -7.78
CA ALA A 94 -17.40 -7.60 -9.12
C ALA A 94 -18.58 -7.50 -10.11
N PRO A 95 -18.38 -6.88 -11.28
CA PRO A 95 -19.44 -6.67 -12.28
C PRO A 95 -20.10 -7.99 -12.69
N PRO A 96 -21.42 -8.03 -12.97
CA PRO A 96 -22.12 -9.27 -13.30
C PRO A 96 -21.54 -10.05 -14.50
N SER A 97 -20.92 -9.36 -15.46
CA SER A 97 -20.25 -10.00 -16.60
C SER A 97 -18.92 -10.67 -16.24
N LEU A 98 -18.31 -10.26 -15.13
CA LEU A 98 -16.99 -10.71 -14.68
C LEU A 98 -17.10 -11.69 -13.50
N ALA A 99 -18.04 -11.46 -12.57
CA ALA A 99 -18.19 -12.23 -11.34
C ALA A 99 -18.27 -13.76 -11.53
N PRO A 100 -18.97 -14.32 -12.55
CA PRO A 100 -18.99 -15.77 -12.77
C PRO A 100 -17.64 -16.39 -13.17
N ARG A 101 -16.66 -15.56 -13.53
CA ARG A 101 -15.33 -15.96 -14.00
C ARG A 101 -14.24 -15.70 -12.96
N LEU A 102 -14.60 -15.11 -11.83
CA LEU A 102 -13.69 -14.77 -10.74
C LEU A 102 -13.93 -15.71 -9.56
N ASP A 103 -12.84 -16.03 -8.85
CA ASP A 103 -12.96 -16.48 -7.46
C ASP A 103 -12.97 -15.24 -6.55
N ILE A 104 -14.18 -14.77 -6.22
CA ILE A 104 -14.37 -13.57 -5.41
C ILE A 104 -13.77 -13.72 -4.01
N ALA A 105 -13.85 -14.91 -3.41
CA ALA A 105 -13.27 -15.15 -2.10
C ALA A 105 -11.73 -15.04 -2.14
N LYS A 106 -11.12 -15.55 -3.22
CA LYS A 106 -9.68 -15.37 -3.47
C LYS A 106 -9.33 -13.92 -3.79
N CYS A 107 -10.14 -13.19 -4.58
CA CYS A 107 -9.92 -11.77 -4.85
C CYS A 107 -9.91 -10.93 -3.57
N ILE A 108 -10.89 -11.16 -2.67
CA ILE A 108 -10.94 -10.52 -1.35
C ILE A 108 -9.69 -10.86 -0.54
N LYS A 109 -9.29 -12.13 -0.51
CA LYS A 109 -8.08 -12.57 0.20
C LYS A 109 -6.82 -11.93 -0.39
N MET A 110 -6.74 -11.81 -1.70
CA MET A 110 -5.64 -11.18 -2.42
C MET A 110 -5.56 -9.69 -2.08
N SER A 111 -6.69 -8.97 -2.09
CA SER A 111 -6.75 -7.57 -1.63
C SER A 111 -6.21 -7.40 -0.21
N LEU A 112 -6.52 -8.32 0.72
CA LEU A 112 -6.04 -8.28 2.11
C LEU A 112 -4.54 -8.58 2.28
N VAL A 113 -3.88 -9.13 1.26
CA VAL A 113 -2.53 -9.71 1.39
C VAL A 113 -1.50 -9.05 0.46
N HIS A 114 -1.93 -8.45 -0.65
CA HIS A 114 -1.01 -7.99 -1.70
C HIS A 114 0.09 -7.04 -1.19
N ASP A 115 -0.28 -6.03 -0.39
CA ASP A 115 0.65 -5.07 0.24
C ASP A 115 1.11 -5.50 1.65
N MET A 116 0.90 -6.75 2.06
CA MET A 116 1.30 -7.21 3.39
C MET A 116 2.81 -7.09 3.62
N ALA A 117 3.63 -7.23 2.58
CA ALA A 117 5.08 -7.10 2.66
C ALA A 117 5.54 -5.69 3.08
N GLU A 118 4.73 -4.66 2.81
CA GLU A 118 5.05 -3.27 3.11
C GLU A 118 5.16 -3.00 4.62
N LEU A 119 4.68 -3.92 5.48
CA LEU A 119 4.84 -3.79 6.93
C LEU A 119 6.32 -3.75 7.37
N LEU A 120 7.23 -4.34 6.59
CA LEU A 120 8.69 -4.22 6.78
C LEU A 120 9.34 -3.37 5.69
N VAL A 121 8.94 -3.54 4.44
CA VAL A 121 9.57 -2.88 3.29
C VAL A 121 9.30 -1.37 3.28
N GLY A 122 8.17 -0.95 3.86
CA GLY A 122 7.57 0.36 3.67
C GLY A 122 6.83 0.44 2.34
N ASP A 123 5.95 1.44 2.20
CA ASP A 123 5.31 1.78 0.94
C ASP A 123 6.33 2.50 0.04
N ILE A 124 7.09 1.71 -0.73
CA ILE A 124 8.11 2.21 -1.66
C ILE A 124 7.41 2.72 -2.92
N THR A 125 7.52 4.02 -3.16
CA THR A 125 6.97 4.68 -4.34
C THR A 125 8.01 4.76 -5.48
N PRO A 126 7.58 5.00 -6.74
CA PRO A 126 8.50 5.14 -7.86
C PRO A 126 9.56 6.24 -7.70
N VAL A 127 9.32 7.24 -6.84
CA VAL A 127 10.25 8.35 -6.60
C VAL A 127 11.35 8.02 -5.58
N ASP A 128 11.26 6.90 -4.86
CA ASP A 128 12.24 6.50 -3.85
C ASP A 128 13.51 5.88 -4.44
N GLY A 129 13.55 5.65 -5.75
CA GLY A 129 14.76 5.22 -6.47
C GLY A 129 15.19 3.77 -6.21
N VAL A 130 14.39 2.98 -5.51
CA VAL A 130 14.64 1.54 -5.32
C VAL A 130 14.29 0.80 -6.62
N PRO A 131 15.22 0.06 -7.23
CA PRO A 131 14.93 -0.71 -8.43
C PRO A 131 13.84 -1.77 -8.18
N LYS A 132 12.93 -1.97 -9.15
CA LYS A 132 11.86 -2.98 -9.07
C LYS A 132 12.35 -4.39 -8.69
N PRO A 133 13.48 -4.92 -9.22
CA PRO A 133 13.99 -6.22 -8.79
C PRO A 133 14.40 -6.26 -7.31
N GLU A 134 14.93 -5.14 -6.79
CA GLU A 134 15.29 -5.05 -5.37
C GLU A 134 14.03 -4.92 -4.50
N LYS A 135 13.03 -4.12 -4.91
CA LYS A 135 11.72 -4.07 -4.23
C LYS A 135 11.11 -5.47 -4.13
N SER A 136 10.98 -6.16 -5.27
CA SER A 136 10.43 -7.52 -5.34
C SER A 136 11.21 -8.52 -4.46
N ARG A 137 12.55 -8.42 -4.43
CA ARG A 137 13.38 -9.24 -3.53
C ARG A 137 13.08 -8.98 -2.05
N ARG A 138 12.95 -7.70 -1.64
CA ARG A 138 12.61 -7.31 -0.25
C ARG A 138 11.23 -7.81 0.15
N GLU A 139 10.26 -7.69 -0.76
CA GLU A 139 8.89 -8.11 -0.51
C GLU A 139 8.77 -9.62 -0.42
N THR A 140 9.42 -10.35 -1.33
CA THR A 140 9.53 -11.82 -1.29
C THR A 140 10.13 -12.28 0.03
N ALA A 141 11.26 -11.70 0.45
CA ALA A 141 11.91 -12.06 1.71
C ALA A 141 11.00 -11.78 2.93
N THR A 142 10.27 -10.66 2.92
CA THR A 142 9.30 -10.33 3.96
C THR A 142 8.16 -11.35 4.01
N MET A 143 7.60 -11.70 2.86
CA MET A 143 6.50 -12.66 2.79
C MET A 143 6.92 -14.06 3.21
N ASP A 144 8.10 -14.51 2.80
CA ASP A 144 8.66 -15.79 3.26
C ASP A 144 8.86 -15.80 4.78
N TRP A 145 9.38 -14.72 5.35
CA TRP A 145 9.53 -14.60 6.80
C TRP A 145 8.18 -14.60 7.54
N LEU A 146 7.20 -13.82 7.08
CA LEU A 146 5.87 -13.77 7.67
C LEU A 146 5.17 -15.13 7.62
N THR A 147 5.16 -15.76 6.44
CA THR A 147 4.36 -16.96 6.17
C THR A 147 5.04 -18.25 6.59
N HIS A 148 6.37 -18.31 6.60
CA HIS A 148 7.12 -19.47 7.07
C HIS A 148 7.63 -19.27 8.49
N ASN A 149 8.41 -18.23 8.77
CA ASN A 149 9.12 -18.15 10.06
C ASN A 149 8.18 -17.89 11.25
N LEU A 150 7.24 -16.95 11.11
CA LEU A 150 6.31 -16.63 12.20
C LEU A 150 5.22 -17.68 12.38
N LEU A 151 4.88 -18.45 11.34
CA LEU A 151 3.78 -19.40 11.38
C LEU A 151 4.21 -20.88 11.48
N ARG A 152 5.50 -21.22 11.29
CA ARG A 152 5.97 -22.63 11.29
C ARG A 152 5.62 -23.43 12.55
N GLY A 153 5.56 -22.77 13.71
CA GLY A 153 5.26 -23.43 14.99
C GLY A 153 3.76 -23.49 15.31
N VAL A 154 2.94 -22.69 14.65
CA VAL A 154 1.51 -22.54 14.94
C VAL A 154 0.73 -23.74 14.40
N PRO A 155 -0.17 -24.37 15.18
CA PRO A 155 -1.05 -25.42 14.66
C PRO A 155 -1.85 -24.95 13.44
N GLY A 156 -1.65 -25.61 12.30
CA GLY A 156 -2.24 -25.20 11.00
C GLY A 156 -1.51 -24.05 10.30
N GLY A 157 -0.54 -23.42 10.95
CA GLY A 157 0.18 -22.25 10.44
C GLY A 157 0.95 -22.49 9.15
N ALA A 158 1.50 -23.70 8.95
CA ALA A 158 2.16 -24.05 7.69
C ALA A 158 1.21 -24.03 6.48
N ALA A 159 -0.02 -24.53 6.66
CA ALA A 159 -1.04 -24.52 5.60
C ALA A 159 -1.55 -23.11 5.34
N THR A 160 -1.86 -22.35 6.40
CA THR A 160 -2.27 -20.94 6.30
C THR A 160 -1.18 -20.09 5.64
N GLY A 161 0.07 -20.24 6.07
CA GLY A 161 1.21 -19.53 5.50
C GLY A 161 1.40 -19.82 4.02
N ALA A 162 1.35 -21.10 3.62
CA ALA A 162 1.45 -21.50 2.22
C ALA A 162 0.33 -20.89 1.36
N GLU A 163 -0.91 -20.85 1.88
CA GLU A 163 -2.03 -20.22 1.17
C GLU A 163 -1.82 -18.72 0.99
N LEU A 164 -1.47 -17.99 2.07
CA LEU A 164 -1.19 -16.55 1.99
C LEU A 164 -0.06 -16.24 1.01
N ARG A 165 1.02 -17.03 1.07
CA ARG A 165 2.19 -16.87 0.19
C ARG A 165 1.86 -17.13 -1.28
N ALA A 166 1.00 -18.10 -1.56
CA ALA A 166 0.55 -18.42 -2.92
C ALA A 166 -0.36 -17.32 -3.49
N VAL A 167 -1.31 -16.82 -2.69
CA VAL A 167 -2.20 -15.73 -3.10
C VAL A 167 -1.41 -14.44 -3.35
N TRP A 168 -0.44 -14.13 -2.49
CA TRP A 168 0.47 -13.01 -2.72
C TRP A 168 1.28 -13.17 -4.02
N GLN A 169 1.85 -14.36 -4.26
CA GLN A 169 2.60 -14.62 -5.49
C GLN A 169 1.73 -14.46 -6.74
N GLU A 170 0.48 -14.92 -6.69
CA GLU A 170 -0.45 -14.79 -7.82
C GLU A 170 -0.71 -13.33 -8.18
N TYR A 171 -0.78 -12.43 -7.17
CA TYR A 171 -0.86 -11.00 -7.39
C TYR A 171 0.41 -10.44 -8.06
N GLU A 172 1.59 -10.81 -7.54
CA GLU A 172 2.89 -10.36 -8.07
C GLU A 172 3.15 -10.83 -9.50
N ASP A 173 2.77 -12.07 -9.81
CA ASP A 173 2.95 -12.65 -11.15
C ASP A 173 2.05 -11.95 -12.19
N ALA A 174 0.88 -11.44 -11.76
CA ALA A 174 -0.09 -10.72 -12.58
C ALA A 174 -0.47 -11.47 -13.87
N GLN A 175 -0.82 -12.76 -13.75
CA GLN A 175 -1.12 -13.63 -14.90
C GLN A 175 -2.57 -14.12 -14.95
N THR A 176 -3.26 -14.15 -13.82
CA THR A 176 -4.62 -14.69 -13.71
C THR A 176 -5.68 -13.61 -13.85
N LEU A 177 -6.89 -13.98 -14.23
CA LEU A 177 -8.01 -13.04 -14.29
C LEU A 177 -8.31 -12.44 -12.90
N ASP A 178 -8.20 -13.24 -11.84
CA ASP A 178 -8.36 -12.79 -10.46
C ASP A 178 -7.29 -11.73 -10.11
N SER A 179 -6.02 -11.97 -10.46
CA SER A 179 -4.93 -11.01 -10.23
C SER A 179 -5.15 -9.71 -11.02
N HIS A 180 -5.53 -9.77 -12.29
CA HIS A 180 -5.82 -8.59 -13.10
C HIS A 180 -7.00 -7.78 -12.52
N PHE A 181 -8.04 -8.46 -12.03
CA PHE A 181 -9.16 -7.80 -11.38
C PHE A 181 -8.71 -7.08 -10.10
N VAL A 182 -7.91 -7.72 -9.25
CA VAL A 182 -7.42 -7.09 -8.01
C VAL A 182 -6.44 -5.94 -8.30
N HIS A 183 -5.61 -6.05 -9.34
CA HIS A 183 -4.76 -4.95 -9.85
C HIS A 183 -5.58 -3.76 -10.33
N ASP A 184 -6.72 -3.99 -10.98
CA ASP A 184 -7.63 -2.92 -11.37
C ASP A 184 -8.33 -2.32 -10.15
N VAL A 185 -8.73 -3.15 -9.18
CA VAL A 185 -9.33 -2.69 -7.90
C VAL A 185 -8.37 -1.82 -7.10
N ASP A 186 -7.08 -2.16 -7.02
CA ASP A 186 -6.03 -1.35 -6.39
C ASP A 186 -6.00 0.07 -6.99
N LYS A 187 -5.94 0.16 -8.32
CA LYS A 187 -5.93 1.44 -9.04
C LYS A 187 -7.24 2.20 -8.86
N MET A 188 -8.38 1.50 -8.86
CA MET A 188 -9.68 2.11 -8.61
C MET A 188 -9.76 2.72 -7.21
N GLU A 189 -9.23 2.02 -6.20
CA GLU A 189 -9.20 2.49 -4.82
C GLU A 189 -8.35 3.76 -4.69
N LEU A 190 -7.17 3.79 -5.34
CA LEU A 190 -6.32 4.99 -5.42
C LEU A 190 -7.06 6.19 -6.04
N LEU A 191 -7.79 5.98 -7.14
CA LEU A 191 -8.55 7.04 -7.80
C LEU A 191 -9.70 7.56 -6.92
N LEU A 192 -10.38 6.67 -6.19
CA LEU A 192 -11.45 7.06 -5.26
C LEU A 192 -10.87 7.93 -4.15
N GLN A 193 -9.78 7.47 -3.53
CA GLN A 193 -9.12 8.20 -2.45
C GLN A 193 -8.60 9.58 -2.89
N MET A 194 -8.08 9.66 -4.13
CA MET A 194 -7.66 10.92 -4.75
C MET A 194 -8.82 11.93 -4.76
N LEU A 195 -9.96 11.58 -5.36
CA LEU A 195 -11.10 12.51 -5.44
C LEU A 195 -11.64 12.88 -4.05
N GLU A 196 -11.69 11.94 -3.12
CA GLU A 196 -12.14 12.20 -1.74
C GLU A 196 -11.24 13.20 -1.00
N TYR A 197 -9.92 13.10 -1.17
CA TYR A 197 -8.98 14.08 -0.60
C TYR A 197 -9.06 15.43 -1.29
N GLU A 198 -9.24 15.49 -2.62
CA GLU A 198 -9.47 16.76 -3.32
C GLU A 198 -10.77 17.45 -2.85
N ARG A 199 -11.82 16.66 -2.60
CA ARG A 199 -13.08 17.12 -1.99
C ARG A 199 -12.86 17.68 -0.60
N GLY A 200 -12.14 16.95 0.27
CA GLY A 200 -11.75 17.43 1.60
C GLY A 200 -10.89 18.71 1.54
N GLY A 201 -10.06 18.84 0.50
CA GLY A 201 -9.29 20.03 0.19
C GLY A 201 -10.10 21.19 -0.41
N ALA A 202 -11.39 20.99 -0.73
CA ALA A 202 -12.27 21.97 -1.36
C ALA A 202 -11.64 22.64 -2.59
N ARG A 203 -11.11 21.82 -3.51
CA ARG A 203 -10.40 22.26 -4.74
C ARG A 203 -9.12 23.05 -4.48
N ARG A 204 -8.53 23.05 -3.28
CA ARG A 204 -7.23 23.70 -2.99
C ARG A 204 -6.05 22.72 -3.02
N LEU A 205 -6.35 21.44 -3.17
CA LEU A 205 -5.41 20.35 -3.26
C LEU A 205 -5.70 19.65 -4.58
N ASP A 206 -4.74 19.66 -5.50
CA ASP A 206 -4.84 18.99 -6.79
C ASP A 206 -3.94 17.75 -6.75
N LEU A 207 -4.59 16.59 -6.84
CA LEU A 207 -3.98 15.27 -6.82
C LEU A 207 -4.07 14.62 -8.21
N GLY A 208 -4.34 15.41 -9.25
CA GLY A 208 -4.61 14.94 -10.60
C GLY A 208 -3.47 14.14 -11.22
N GLU A 209 -2.24 14.23 -10.71
CA GLU A 209 -1.15 13.37 -11.15
C GLU A 209 -1.47 11.89 -10.97
N PHE A 210 -2.22 11.51 -9.93
CA PHE A 210 -2.59 10.10 -9.68
C PHE A 210 -3.57 9.56 -10.72
N SER A 211 -4.35 10.42 -11.39
CA SER A 211 -5.34 9.97 -12.38
C SER A 211 -4.74 9.26 -13.60
N TRP A 212 -3.42 9.33 -13.79
CA TRP A 212 -2.69 8.58 -14.82
C TRP A 212 -2.94 7.06 -14.73
N VAL A 213 -3.18 6.51 -13.52
CA VAL A 213 -3.43 5.07 -13.34
C VAL A 213 -4.71 4.60 -14.03
N ARG A 214 -5.64 5.52 -14.38
CA ARG A 214 -6.81 5.20 -15.22
C ARG A 214 -6.38 4.55 -16.54
N GLY A 215 -5.25 4.97 -17.11
CA GLY A 215 -4.69 4.37 -18.32
C GLY A 215 -4.23 2.92 -18.14
N LYS A 216 -3.94 2.51 -16.91
CA LYS A 216 -3.41 1.19 -16.53
C LYS A 216 -4.47 0.19 -16.06
N ILE A 217 -5.73 0.59 -15.94
CA ILE A 217 -6.85 -0.31 -15.64
C ILE A 217 -7.19 -1.13 -16.88
N THR A 218 -7.14 -2.45 -16.81
CA THR A 218 -7.10 -3.31 -18.00
C THR A 218 -8.46 -3.88 -18.39
N LEU A 219 -9.30 -4.25 -17.42
CA LEU A 219 -10.59 -4.87 -17.68
C LEU A 219 -11.61 -3.82 -18.12
N PRO A 220 -12.43 -4.09 -19.16
CA PRO A 220 -13.42 -3.13 -19.63
C PRO A 220 -14.40 -2.69 -18.54
N GLU A 221 -14.79 -3.61 -17.66
CA GLU A 221 -15.80 -3.33 -16.64
C GLU A 221 -15.29 -2.41 -15.53
N THR A 222 -14.06 -2.62 -15.04
CA THR A 222 -13.42 -1.74 -14.05
C THR A 222 -13.02 -0.40 -14.68
N ARG A 223 -12.63 -0.40 -15.97
CA ARG A 223 -12.37 0.83 -16.72
C ARG A 223 -13.62 1.71 -16.83
N ALA A 224 -14.81 1.12 -16.96
CA ALA A 224 -16.06 1.88 -16.94
C ALA A 224 -16.27 2.62 -15.60
N TRP A 225 -15.94 1.99 -14.47
CA TRP A 225 -15.96 2.67 -13.16
C TRP A 225 -14.94 3.79 -13.08
N ALA A 226 -13.73 3.58 -13.61
CA ALA A 226 -12.71 4.62 -13.65
C ALA A 226 -13.18 5.83 -14.47
N ASP A 227 -13.82 5.60 -15.61
CA ASP A 227 -14.32 6.65 -16.50
C ASP A 227 -15.44 7.46 -15.85
N GLU A 228 -16.35 6.79 -15.13
CA GLU A 228 -17.39 7.45 -14.34
C GLU A 228 -16.78 8.34 -13.25
N LEU A 229 -15.77 7.83 -12.53
CA LEU A 229 -15.08 8.58 -11.48
C LEU A 229 -14.28 9.77 -12.03
N ILE A 230 -13.64 9.64 -13.19
CA ILE A 230 -12.98 10.76 -13.87
C ILE A 230 -14.02 11.82 -14.26
N ALA A 231 -15.18 11.43 -14.79
CA ALA A 231 -16.25 12.38 -15.09
C ALA A 231 -16.77 13.08 -13.82
N GLU A 232 -16.92 12.35 -12.71
CA GLU A 232 -17.28 12.91 -11.40
C GLU A 232 -16.22 13.91 -10.92
N ARG A 233 -14.94 13.62 -11.13
CA ARG A 233 -13.83 14.54 -10.81
C ARG A 233 -13.85 15.80 -11.67
N GLU A 234 -14.00 15.69 -12.99
CA GLU A 234 -14.08 16.87 -13.88
C GLU A 234 -15.27 17.75 -13.49
N ALA A 235 -16.43 17.15 -13.19
CA ALA A 235 -17.59 17.89 -12.68
C ALA A 235 -17.29 18.55 -11.31
N PHE A 236 -16.55 17.84 -10.44
CA PHE A 236 -16.12 18.40 -9.17
C PHE A 236 -15.19 19.60 -9.35
N TRP A 237 -14.28 19.64 -10.32
CA TRP A 237 -13.39 20.78 -10.54
C TRP A 237 -14.07 21.92 -11.34
N GLY A 238 -14.96 21.59 -12.26
CA GLY A 238 -15.65 22.54 -13.14
C GLY A 238 -14.66 23.35 -13.98
N ASP A 239 -14.86 24.66 -14.05
CA ASP A 239 -14.00 25.56 -14.84
C ASP A 239 -12.64 25.86 -14.19
N LYS A 240 -12.38 25.33 -12.99
CA LYS A 240 -11.11 25.57 -12.30
C LYS A 240 -10.01 24.75 -12.95
N GLU A 241 -8.90 25.41 -13.30
CA GLU A 241 -7.70 24.74 -13.80
C GLU A 241 -7.18 23.71 -12.79
N HIS A 242 -6.86 22.52 -13.29
CA HIS A 242 -6.40 21.38 -12.51
C HIS A 242 -5.72 20.35 -13.44
N ILE A 243 -4.91 19.47 -12.86
CA ILE A 243 -4.15 18.44 -13.57
C ILE A 243 -5.09 17.30 -14.01
N ARG A 244 -4.95 16.88 -15.28
CA ARG A 244 -5.60 15.73 -15.90
C ARG A 244 -4.57 14.64 -16.17
N GLY A 245 -4.07 13.99 -15.13
CA GLY A 245 -3.02 12.97 -15.27
C GLY A 245 -3.35 11.81 -16.22
N TYR A 246 -4.62 11.52 -16.45
CA TYR A 246 -5.07 10.55 -17.46
C TYR A 246 -4.76 10.97 -18.92
N GLU A 247 -4.43 12.24 -19.17
CA GLU A 247 -3.96 12.78 -20.45
C GLU A 247 -2.43 12.94 -20.48
N GLY A 248 -1.72 12.49 -19.45
CA GLY A 248 -0.26 12.57 -19.35
C GLY A 248 0.25 14.00 -19.38
N THR A 249 1.24 14.26 -20.24
CA THR A 249 1.88 15.59 -20.37
C THR A 249 0.91 16.65 -20.90
N GLU A 250 -0.04 16.28 -21.76
CA GLU A 250 -1.06 17.20 -22.29
C GLU A 250 -2.00 17.67 -21.16
N GLY A 251 -2.24 16.81 -20.17
CA GLY A 251 -3.02 17.11 -18.98
C GLY A 251 -2.26 17.83 -17.86
N GLY A 252 -1.04 18.31 -18.10
CA GLY A 252 -0.26 19.10 -17.14
C GLY A 252 0.65 18.31 -16.20
N VAL A 253 0.82 17.00 -16.42
CA VAL A 253 1.84 16.22 -15.70
C VAL A 253 3.23 16.58 -16.22
N LYS A 254 4.19 16.77 -15.32
CA LYS A 254 5.58 17.08 -15.70
C LYS A 254 6.17 15.93 -16.53
N GLU A 255 6.88 16.25 -17.62
CA GLU A 255 7.55 15.25 -18.45
C GLU A 255 8.50 14.33 -17.67
N GLU A 256 9.23 14.90 -16.70
CA GLU A 256 10.14 14.14 -15.86
C GLU A 256 9.41 13.07 -15.03
N HIS A 257 8.26 13.43 -14.45
CA HIS A 257 7.42 12.48 -13.71
C HIS A 257 6.87 11.39 -14.63
N THR A 258 6.43 11.76 -15.83
CA THR A 258 5.93 10.79 -16.84
C THR A 258 7.02 9.79 -17.23
N LYS A 259 8.24 10.28 -17.49
CA LYS A 259 9.41 9.43 -17.82
C LYS A 259 9.80 8.51 -16.66
N GLN A 260 9.78 9.00 -15.42
CA GLN A 260 10.07 8.20 -14.23
C GLN A 260 9.03 7.07 -14.05
N GLN A 261 7.74 7.39 -14.23
CA GLN A 261 6.67 6.39 -14.18
C GLN A 261 6.85 5.34 -15.27
N GLU A 262 7.03 5.74 -16.53
CA GLU A 262 7.24 4.81 -17.64
C GLU A 262 8.44 3.90 -17.41
N GLN A 263 9.58 4.44 -16.98
CA GLN A 263 10.78 3.66 -16.69
C GLN A 263 10.57 2.66 -15.54
N TYR A 264 9.81 3.01 -14.52
CA TYR A 264 9.49 2.10 -13.41
C TYR A 264 8.64 0.92 -13.89
N TYR A 265 7.64 1.17 -14.72
CA TYR A 265 6.72 0.15 -15.22
C TYR A 265 7.20 -0.62 -16.46
N GLN A 266 8.25 -0.15 -17.16
CA GLN A 266 8.88 -0.84 -18.32
C GLN A 266 10.06 -1.73 -17.94
N ARG A 267 10.56 -1.68 -16.71
CA ARG A 267 11.62 -2.58 -16.24
C ARG A 267 10.99 -3.94 -15.93
N ASP A 268 11.11 -4.85 -16.90
CA ASP A 268 10.84 -6.28 -16.74
C ASP A 268 11.80 -6.91 -15.72
#